data_AF-A0A924Y896-F1
#
_entry.id   AF-A0A924Y896-F1
#
_cell.length_a   1.000
_cell.length_b   1.000
_cell.length_c   1.000
_cell.angle_alpha   90.00
_cell.angle_beta   90.00
_cell.angle_gamma   90.00
#
_symmetry.space_group_name_H-M   'P 1'
#
loop_
_entity.id
_entity.type
_entity.pdbx_description
1 polymer ?
#
loop_
_entity_poly.entity_id
_entity_poly.type
_entity_poly.pdbx_seq_one_letter_code
_entity_poly.pdbx_strand_id
1 'polypeptide(L)'
;LPTGGINNLIGIAAGSPNFDAACEYLKFIANPEWGQVWTANSRTIYAYAGSVPDAFLTENPWFQTFADELPNAVPVAAPGLEIYHTDFVRMVNDKVVEILYDDLPVEQAMQELQDEFNEFLEDME
;
A
#
# COMPACT_ATOMS: atom_id res chain seq x y z
N LEU A 1 1.07 -8.68 8.85
CA LEU A 1 1.64 -7.40 9.32
C LEU A 1 1.60 -6.46 8.13
N PRO A 2 0.88 -5.32 8.17
CA PRO A 2 0.90 -4.39 7.05
C PRO A 2 2.31 -3.83 6.91
N THR A 3 2.84 -3.83 5.69
CA THR A 3 4.24 -3.59 5.30
C THR A 3 4.66 -2.11 5.35
N GLY A 4 4.02 -1.29 6.18
CA GLY A 4 4.38 0.13 6.33
C GLY A 4 4.14 1.03 5.10
N GLY A 5 3.64 0.47 3.99
CA GLY A 5 3.33 1.22 2.77
C GLY A 5 1.94 1.86 2.76
N ILE A 6 1.62 2.58 1.69
CA ILE A 6 0.28 3.15 1.46
C ILE A 6 -0.71 1.98 1.29
N ASN A 7 -1.52 1.74 2.33
CA ASN A 7 -2.41 0.56 2.38
C ASN A 7 -3.82 0.84 1.85
N ASN A 8 -4.23 2.12 1.75
CA ASN A 8 -5.56 2.50 1.33
C ASN A 8 -5.47 3.63 0.32
N LEU A 9 -6.07 3.42 -0.86
CA LEU A 9 -6.20 4.41 -1.91
C LEU A 9 -7.69 4.74 -2.04
N ILE A 10 -8.02 6.03 -2.12
CA ILE A 10 -9.39 6.49 -2.37
C ILE A 10 -9.45 6.94 -3.83
N GLY A 11 -10.14 6.15 -4.65
CA GLY A 11 -10.36 6.45 -6.07
C GLY A 11 -11.81 6.81 -6.37
N ILE A 12 -12.03 7.39 -7.54
CA ILE A 12 -13.37 7.62 -8.10
C ILE A 12 -13.67 6.50 -9.09
N ALA A 13 -14.79 5.81 -8.92
CA ALA A 13 -15.22 4.78 -9.87
C ALA A 13 -15.41 5.40 -11.27
N ALA A 14 -14.87 4.75 -12.30
CA ALA A 14 -14.89 5.25 -13.67
C ALA A 14 -16.29 5.58 -14.21
N GLY A 15 -17.31 4.82 -13.78
CA GLY A 15 -18.72 5.04 -14.14
C GLY A 15 -19.52 5.89 -13.16
N SER A 16 -18.88 6.63 -12.24
CA SER A 16 -19.60 7.40 -11.22
C SER A 16 -20.42 8.53 -11.85
N PRO A 17 -21.74 8.60 -11.59
CA PRO A 17 -22.55 9.74 -12.03
C PRO A 17 -22.28 11.02 -11.24
N ASN A 18 -21.48 10.93 -10.16
CA ASN A 18 -21.16 12.04 -9.26
C ASN A 18 -19.67 12.41 -9.30
N PHE A 19 -19.02 12.24 -10.47
CA PHE A 19 -17.58 12.43 -10.63
C PHE A 19 -17.08 13.77 -10.08
N ASP A 20 -17.74 14.88 -10.44
CA ASP A 20 -17.33 16.22 -10.00
C ASP A 20 -17.41 16.39 -8.48
N ALA A 21 -18.50 15.93 -7.86
CA ALA A 21 -18.66 15.99 -6.41
C ALA A 21 -17.62 15.12 -5.68
N ALA A 22 -17.30 13.94 -6.23
CA ALA A 22 -16.27 13.07 -5.68
C ALA A 22 -14.86 13.69 -5.82
N CYS A 23 -14.57 14.38 -6.92
CA CYS A 23 -13.34 15.14 -7.09
C CYS A 23 -13.18 16.23 -6.03
N GLU A 24 -14.23 17.02 -5.78
CA GLU A 24 -14.20 18.06 -4.76
C GLU A 24 -14.04 17.47 -3.35
N TYR A 25 -14.67 16.34 -3.06
CA TYR A 25 -14.46 15.62 -1.81
C TYR A 25 -13.00 15.15 -1.65
N LEU A 26 -12.41 14.56 -2.69
CA LEU A 26 -11.01 14.14 -2.65
C LEU A 26 -10.07 15.32 -2.40
N LYS A 27 -10.26 16.45 -3.09
CA LYS A 27 -9.48 17.67 -2.84
C LYS A 27 -9.64 18.16 -1.41
N PHE A 28 -10.86 18.12 -0.88
CA PHE A 28 -11.16 18.54 0.48
C PHE A 28 -10.45 17.71 1.54
N ILE A 29 -10.30 16.40 1.35
CA ILE A 29 -9.60 15.52 2.30
C ILE A 29 -8.10 15.38 2.02
N ALA A 30 -7.62 15.81 0.85
CA ALA A 30 -6.23 15.71 0.40
C ALA A 30 -5.35 16.86 0.93
N ASN A 31 -5.34 17.08 2.25
CA ASN A 31 -4.49 18.09 2.88
C ASN A 31 -4.03 17.68 4.30
N PRO A 32 -2.99 18.34 4.85
CA PRO A 32 -2.46 18.02 6.16
C PRO A 32 -3.47 18.15 7.30
N GLU A 33 -4.39 19.11 7.25
CA GLU A 33 -5.35 19.34 8.34
C GLU A 33 -6.28 18.14 8.51
N TRP A 34 -6.83 17.63 7.40
CA TRP A 34 -7.59 16.39 7.43
C TRP A 34 -6.73 15.18 7.76
N GLY A 35 -5.47 15.15 7.29
CA GLY A 35 -4.52 14.12 7.67
C GLY A 35 -4.26 14.06 9.18
N GLN A 36 -4.21 15.21 9.85
CA GLN A 36 -4.08 15.34 11.30
C GLN A 36 -5.31 14.80 12.03
N VAL A 37 -6.50 15.18 11.58
CA VAL A 37 -7.77 14.65 12.11
C VAL A 37 -7.80 13.13 11.95
N TRP A 38 -7.47 12.61 10.78
CA TRP A 38 -7.43 11.17 10.50
C TRP A 38 -6.44 10.45 11.43
N THR A 39 -5.22 10.94 11.53
CA THR A 39 -4.16 10.31 12.31
C THR A 39 -4.50 10.27 13.79
N ALA A 40 -4.97 11.39 14.34
CA ALA A 40 -5.31 11.47 15.77
C ALA A 40 -6.48 10.53 16.15
N ASN A 41 -7.47 10.37 15.28
CA ASN A 41 -8.65 9.56 15.57
C ASN A 41 -8.45 8.07 15.27
N SER A 42 -7.77 7.74 14.18
CA SER A 42 -7.62 6.35 13.73
C SER A 42 -6.36 5.67 14.25
N ARG A 43 -5.36 6.46 14.71
CA ARG A 43 -3.99 6.00 14.99
C ARG A 43 -3.32 5.36 13.78
N THR A 44 -3.73 5.76 12.58
CA THR A 44 -3.14 5.36 11.30
C THR A 44 -2.50 6.58 10.66
N ILE A 45 -1.30 6.46 10.11
CA ILE A 45 -0.64 7.60 9.49
C ILE A 45 -1.32 7.96 8.16
N TYR A 46 -1.67 9.22 8.01
CA TYR A 46 -2.08 9.76 6.71
C TYR A 46 -0.82 10.05 5.87
N ALA A 47 -0.81 9.59 4.62
CA ALA A 47 0.36 9.60 3.74
C ALA A 47 0.65 10.98 3.12
N TYR A 48 0.69 12.02 3.94
CA TYR A 48 1.06 13.39 3.54
C TYR A 48 1.88 14.05 4.65
N ALA A 49 2.94 14.78 4.28
CA ALA A 49 3.84 15.41 5.24
C ALA A 49 3.07 16.40 6.16
N GLY A 50 3.37 16.39 7.46
CA GLY A 50 2.70 17.26 8.44
C GLY A 50 1.33 16.74 8.90
N SER A 51 0.96 15.51 8.54
CA SER A 51 -0.33 14.92 8.95
C SER A 51 -0.32 14.28 10.34
N VAL A 52 0.82 14.32 11.06
CA VAL A 52 0.92 13.83 12.43
C VAL A 52 1.07 15.04 13.36
N PRO A 53 0.09 15.34 14.22
CA PRO A 53 0.17 16.48 15.13
C PRO A 53 1.25 16.31 16.21
N ASP A 54 1.96 17.39 16.57
CA ASP A 54 2.96 17.36 17.66
C ASP A 54 2.37 16.92 19.01
N ALA A 55 1.13 17.33 19.29
CA ALA A 55 0.41 16.91 20.49
C ALA A 55 0.17 15.39 20.51
N PHE A 56 -0.13 14.81 19.34
CA PHE A 56 -0.30 13.36 19.20
C PHE A 56 1.01 12.61 19.43
N LEU A 57 2.14 13.13 18.93
CA LEU A 57 3.47 12.56 19.15
C LEU A 57 3.91 12.64 20.61
N THR A 58 3.53 13.72 21.30
CA THR A 58 3.80 13.88 22.74
C THR A 58 3.07 12.80 23.56
N GLU A 59 1.82 12.50 23.21
CA GLU A 59 1.03 11.44 23.86
C GLU A 59 1.42 10.03 23.39
N ASN A 60 1.94 9.91 22.17
CA ASN A 60 2.30 8.65 21.52
C ASN A 60 3.75 8.70 20.97
N PRO A 61 4.78 8.74 21.84
CA PRO A 61 6.16 8.88 21.38
C PRO A 61 6.63 7.75 20.46
N TRP A 62 6.05 6.55 20.61
CA TRP A 62 6.30 5.40 19.74
C TRP A 62 5.86 5.63 18.30
N PHE A 63 4.99 6.62 18.04
CA PHE A 63 4.52 6.94 16.70
C PHE A 63 5.55 7.75 15.90
N GLN A 64 6.56 8.34 16.55
CA GLN A 64 7.57 9.17 15.92
C GLN A 64 8.29 8.43 14.79
N THR A 65 8.65 7.16 14.99
CA THR A 65 9.31 6.35 13.95
C THR A 65 8.47 6.24 12.68
N PHE A 66 7.14 6.11 12.80
CA PHE A 66 6.28 6.06 11.61
C PHE A 66 6.17 7.42 10.92
N ALA A 67 6.17 8.51 11.69
CA ALA A 67 6.16 9.87 11.15
C ALA A 67 7.46 10.20 10.39
N ASP A 68 8.60 9.80 10.95
CA ASP A 68 9.93 10.02 10.37
C ASP A 68 10.14 9.22 9.08
N GLU A 69 9.57 8.01 9.00
CA GLU A 69 9.67 7.13 7.83
C GLU A 69 8.64 7.43 6.73
N LEU A 70 7.68 8.33 6.96
CA LEU A 70 6.66 8.69 5.98
C LEU A 70 7.22 9.10 4.61
N PRO A 71 8.32 9.90 4.51
CA PRO A 71 8.93 10.24 3.22
C PRO A 71 9.51 9.05 2.45
N ASN A 72 9.77 7.93 3.14
CA ASN A 72 10.30 6.69 2.55
C ASN A 72 9.18 5.71 2.19
N ALA A 73 7.91 6.03 2.47
CA ALA A 73 6.79 5.15 2.19
C ALA A 73 6.58 5.01 0.68
N VAL A 74 6.51 3.77 0.21
CA VAL A 74 6.18 3.40 -1.18
C VAL A 74 4.90 2.56 -1.21
N PRO A 75 4.10 2.63 -2.28
CA PRO A 75 3.04 1.65 -2.51
C PRO A 75 3.61 0.23 -2.49
N VAL A 76 2.88 -0.71 -1.89
CA VAL A 76 3.28 -2.13 -1.84
C VAL A 76 3.16 -2.77 -3.22
N ALA A 77 2.22 -2.31 -4.04
CA ALA A 77 2.11 -2.72 -5.42
C ALA A 77 3.19 -2.03 -6.28
N ALA A 78 3.87 -2.82 -7.11
CA ALA A 78 4.81 -2.28 -8.08
C ALA A 78 4.06 -1.43 -9.13
N PRO A 79 4.67 -0.32 -9.61
CA PRO A 79 4.04 0.54 -10.61
C PRO A 79 3.62 -0.24 -11.86
N GLY A 80 2.38 -0.05 -12.30
CA GLY A 80 1.78 -0.75 -13.45
C GLY A 80 1.18 -2.11 -13.12
N LEU A 81 1.33 -2.61 -11.89
CA LEU A 81 0.80 -3.89 -11.42
C LEU A 81 -0.23 -3.71 -10.30
N GLU A 82 -0.75 -2.50 -10.10
CA GLU A 82 -1.63 -2.17 -8.98
C GLU A 82 -2.90 -3.02 -8.97
N ILE A 83 -3.47 -3.29 -10.14
CA ILE A 83 -4.68 -4.11 -10.29
C ILE A 83 -4.41 -5.62 -10.14
N TYR A 84 -3.16 -6.04 -10.34
CA TYR A 84 -2.73 -7.44 -10.25
C TYR A 84 -2.02 -7.76 -8.93
N HIS A 85 -1.89 -6.78 -8.04
CA HIS A 85 -1.11 -6.90 -6.81
C HIS A 85 -1.52 -8.11 -5.96
N THR A 86 -2.83 -8.39 -5.86
CA THR A 86 -3.34 -9.53 -5.09
C THR A 86 -2.90 -10.87 -5.67
N ASP A 87 -2.94 -11.03 -7.00
CA ASP A 87 -2.49 -12.25 -7.66
C ASP A 87 -0.98 -12.42 -7.57
N PHE A 88 -0.23 -11.34 -7.77
CA PHE A 88 1.22 -11.36 -7.60
C PHE A 88 1.64 -11.76 -6.18
N VAL A 89 1.03 -11.16 -5.15
CA VAL A 89 1.32 -11.52 -3.75
C VAL A 89 0.96 -12.98 -3.45
N ARG A 90 -0.10 -13.51 -4.06
CA ARG A 90 -0.44 -14.93 -3.94
C ARG A 90 0.67 -15.81 -4.53
N MET A 91 1.11 -15.55 -5.77
CA MET A 91 2.20 -16.30 -6.41
C MET A 91 3.50 -16.26 -5.59
N VAL A 92 3.86 -15.08 -5.05
CA VAL A 92 5.02 -14.94 -4.16
C VAL A 92 4.86 -15.79 -2.90
N ASN A 93 3.69 -15.75 -2.25
CA ASN A 93 3.44 -16.52 -1.04
C ASN A 93 3.49 -18.02 -1.28
N ASP A 94 2.96 -18.50 -2.41
CA ASP A 94 2.98 -19.92 -2.79
C ASP A 94 4.43 -20.41 -2.91
N LYS A 95 5.32 -19.65 -3.58
CA LYS A 95 6.76 -20.00 -3.66
C LYS A 95 7.50 -19.88 -2.33
N VAL A 96 7.14 -18.92 -1.48
CA VAL A 96 7.70 -18.83 -0.12
C VAL A 96 7.33 -20.07 0.71
N VAL A 97 6.12 -20.61 0.54
CA VAL A 97 5.70 -21.86 1.19
C VAL A 97 6.54 -23.03 0.68
N GLU A 98 6.73 -23.17 -0.63
CA GLU A 98 7.58 -24.24 -1.22
C GLU A 98 9.03 -24.17 -0.71
N ILE A 99 9.60 -22.98 -0.59
CA ILE A 99 10.95 -22.79 -0.03
C ILE A 99 11.00 -23.22 1.45
N LEU A 100 10.03 -22.80 2.25
CA LEU A 100 10.08 -22.98 3.71
C LEU A 100 9.64 -24.36 4.19
N TYR A 101 8.73 -25.01 3.47
CA TYR A 101 8.10 -26.27 3.89
C TYR A 101 8.50 -27.46 3.04
N ASP A 102 8.85 -27.24 1.77
CA ASP A 102 9.19 -28.30 0.82
C ASP A 102 10.69 -28.30 0.42
N ASP A 103 11.49 -27.44 1.06
CA ASP A 103 12.93 -27.28 0.84
C ASP A 103 13.30 -26.96 -0.64
N LEU A 104 12.41 -26.28 -1.38
CA LEU A 104 12.70 -25.86 -2.74
C LEU A 104 13.87 -24.83 -2.74
N PRO A 105 14.92 -25.01 -3.57
CA PRO A 105 16.01 -24.04 -3.63
C PRO A 105 15.51 -22.65 -4.03
N VAL A 106 15.95 -21.62 -3.30
CA VAL A 106 15.51 -20.23 -3.52
C VAL A 106 15.70 -19.77 -4.97
N GLU A 107 16.85 -20.05 -5.57
CA GLU A 107 17.12 -19.67 -6.98
C GLU A 107 16.13 -20.32 -7.94
N GLN A 108 15.77 -21.59 -7.71
CA GLN A 108 14.79 -22.30 -8.52
C GLN A 108 13.39 -21.71 -8.32
N ALA A 109 12.96 -21.51 -7.07
CA ALA A 109 11.66 -20.95 -6.73
C ALA A 109 11.45 -19.55 -7.34
N MET A 110 12.50 -18.72 -7.35
CA MET A 110 12.45 -17.38 -7.94
C MET A 110 12.45 -17.40 -9.47
N GLN A 111 13.17 -18.34 -10.09
CA GLN A 111 13.10 -18.53 -11.53
C GLN A 111 11.69 -18.97 -11.96
N GLU A 112 11.12 -19.96 -11.28
CA GLU A 112 9.75 -20.43 -11.53
C GLU A 112 8.72 -19.31 -11.32
N LEU A 113 8.85 -18.53 -10.23
CA LEU A 113 7.99 -17.37 -10.00
C LEU A 113 8.04 -16.36 -11.15
N GLN A 114 9.24 -16.07 -11.66
CA GLN A 114 9.42 -15.12 -12.74
C GLN A 114 8.76 -15.62 -14.04
N ASP A 115 8.86 -16.91 -14.32
CA ASP A 115 8.24 -17.55 -15.48
C ASP A 115 6.70 -17.56 -15.35
N GLU A 116 6.17 -17.98 -14.20
CA GLU A 116 4.71 -17.96 -13.90
C GLU A 116 4.14 -16.53 -13.98
N PHE A 117 4.88 -15.54 -13.48
CA PHE A 117 4.45 -14.16 -13.52
C PHE A 117 4.40 -13.60 -14.95
N ASN A 118 5.36 -13.96 -15.81
CA ASN A 118 5.36 -13.53 -17.21
C ASN A 118 4.18 -14.16 -17.96
N GLU A 119 3.90 -15.45 -17.76
CA GLU A 119 2.74 -16.13 -18.35
C GLU A 119 1.42 -15.46 -17.92
N PHE A 120 1.30 -15.13 -16.63
CA PHE A 120 0.14 -14.40 -16.12
C PHE A 120 -0.05 -13.04 -16.80
N LEU A 121 1.03 -12.29 -17.07
CA LEU A 121 0.93 -11.00 -17.75
C LEU A 121 0.48 -11.18 -19.21
N GLU A 122 0.99 -12.18 -19.91
CA GLU A 122 0.59 -12.49 -21.29
C GLU A 122 -0.89 -12.84 -21.39
N ASP A 123 -1.46 -13.55 -20.40
CA ASP A 123 -2.88 -13.92 -20.37
C ASP A 123 -3.83 -12.73 -20.14
N MET A 124 -3.32 -11.62 -19.59
CA MET A 124 -4.09 -10.42 -19.27
C MET A 124 -4.09 -9.35 -20.38
N GLU A 125 -3.25 -9.51 -21.42
CA GLU A 125 -3.23 -8.67 -22.63
C GLU A 125 -4.36 -9.02 -23.62
#